data_AF-A0AA37K647-F1
#
_entry.id   AF-A0AA37K647-F1
#
_cell.length_a   1.000
_cell.length_b   1.000
_cell.length_c   1.000
_cell.angle_alpha   90.00
_cell.angle_beta   90.00
_cell.angle_gamma   90.00
#
_symmetry.space_group_name_H-M   'P 1'
#
loop_
_entity.id
_entity.type
_entity.pdbx_description
1 polymer ?
#
loop_
_entity_poly.entity_id
_entity_poly.type
_entity_poly.pdbx_seq_one_letter_code
_entity_poly.pdbx_strand_id
1 'polypeptide(L)'
;MEFNYALLVKYLIGSLSSEEMEEVMRWRDLSAENETVFSEVLRLRLSWNTAKYADNERIDMALEKVNARIARSLLKYAAVILLLVSFSAVGWNYFKPETYMTIALGDSEGVKKVTLDDGSIVWLRGNSVLKIPQSFSAVNRTVSLQGEAFFDIAKNASPCKEKHSLTSQRMLIHYLSLLPIM
;
A
#
# COMPACT_ATOMS: atom_id res chain seq x y z
N MET A 1 32.37 25.80 -59.74
CA MET A 1 31.40 24.95 -59.03
C MET A 1 30.82 25.78 -57.90
N GLU A 2 29.51 25.77 -57.72
CA GLU A 2 28.86 26.43 -56.59
C GLU A 2 29.10 25.62 -55.32
N PHE A 3 29.46 26.30 -54.23
CA PHE A 3 29.65 25.66 -52.92
C PHE A 3 28.31 25.39 -52.25
N ASN A 4 28.17 24.21 -51.63
CA ASN A 4 26.96 23.84 -50.91
C ASN A 4 26.97 24.40 -49.47
N TYR A 5 26.28 25.52 -49.28
CA TYR A 5 26.15 26.17 -47.97
C TYR A 5 25.50 25.30 -46.87
N ALA A 6 24.82 24.20 -47.22
CA ALA A 6 24.31 23.25 -46.22
C ALA A 6 25.43 22.63 -45.36
N LEU A 7 26.65 22.55 -45.88
CA LEU A 7 27.81 22.06 -45.14
C LEU A 7 28.17 22.98 -43.94
N LEU A 8 28.00 24.31 -44.09
CA LEU A 8 28.21 25.25 -42.98
C LEU A 8 27.17 25.09 -41.88
N VAL A 9 25.93 24.77 -42.25
CA VAL A 9 24.85 24.49 -41.28
C VAL A 9 25.12 23.19 -40.52
N LYS A 10 25.52 22.13 -41.21
CA LYS A 10 25.96 20.88 -40.57
C LYS A 10 27.15 21.10 -39.64
N TYR A 11 28.06 22.01 -39.99
CA TYR A 11 29.22 22.37 -39.16
C TYR A 11 28.78 23.01 -37.84
N LEU A 12 27.80 23.93 -37.87
CA LEU A 12 27.23 24.54 -36.65
C LEU A 12 26.60 23.49 -35.72
N ILE A 13 25.89 22.52 -36.29
CA ILE A 13 25.18 21.47 -35.54
C ILE A 13 26.14 20.37 -35.06
N GLY A 14 27.36 20.30 -35.62
CA GLY A 14 28.38 19.32 -35.25
C GLY A 14 28.18 17.94 -35.88
N SER A 15 27.46 17.87 -37.00
CA SER A 15 27.13 16.62 -37.71
C SER A 15 27.91 16.44 -39.03
N LEU A 16 29.10 17.04 -39.12
CA LEU A 16 29.93 17.04 -40.32
C LEU A 16 30.81 15.79 -40.38
N SER A 17 30.88 15.11 -41.54
CA SER A 17 31.85 14.02 -41.75
C SER A 17 33.27 14.56 -42.00
N SER A 18 34.26 13.67 -42.00
CA SER A 18 35.66 14.06 -42.26
C SER A 18 35.86 14.51 -43.70
N GLU A 19 35.20 13.85 -44.65
CA GLU A 19 35.22 14.18 -46.08
C GLU A 19 34.52 15.51 -46.36
N GLU A 20 33.38 15.76 -45.71
CA GLU A 20 32.64 17.03 -45.80
C GLU A 20 33.43 18.19 -45.19
N MET A 21 34.21 17.94 -44.14
CA MET A 21 35.10 18.94 -43.55
C MET A 21 36.18 19.39 -44.53
N GLU A 22 36.79 18.45 -45.25
CA GLU A 22 37.81 18.76 -46.23
C GLU A 22 37.27 19.64 -47.36
N GLU A 23 36.01 19.42 -47.77
CA GLU A 23 35.33 20.27 -48.76
C GLU A 23 35.08 21.69 -48.24
N VAL A 24 34.68 21.84 -46.97
CA VAL A 24 34.52 23.15 -46.33
C VAL A 24 35.86 23.88 -46.21
N MET A 25 36.93 23.19 -45.84
CA MET A 25 38.28 23.77 -45.76
C MET A 25 38.78 24.20 -47.14
N ARG A 26 38.58 23.37 -48.17
CA ARG A 26 38.95 23.70 -49.54
C ARG A 26 38.20 24.92 -50.07
N TRP A 27 36.91 25.05 -49.74
CA TRP A 27 36.11 26.24 -50.07
C TRP A 27 36.60 27.50 -49.35
N ARG A 28 36.93 27.37 -48.07
CA ARG A 28 37.49 28.45 -47.27
C ARG A 28 38.80 28.98 -47.86
N ASP A 29 39.68 28.08 -48.29
CA ASP A 29 41.02 28.43 -48.81
C ASP A 29 40.98 29.02 -50.25
N LEU A 30 39.84 28.96 -50.95
CA LEU A 30 39.68 29.44 -52.33
C LEU A 30 39.62 30.98 -52.45
N SER A 31 39.15 31.70 -51.43
CA SER A 31 39.10 33.17 -51.45
C SER A 31 39.12 33.79 -50.05
N ALA A 32 39.58 35.03 -49.97
CA ALA A 32 39.54 35.79 -48.71
C ALA A 32 38.10 36.07 -48.24
N GLU A 33 37.15 36.25 -49.16
CA GLU A 33 35.74 36.41 -48.82
C GLU A 33 35.16 35.15 -48.15
N ASN A 34 35.52 33.94 -48.59
CA ASN A 34 35.02 32.70 -48.00
C ASN A 34 35.55 32.49 -46.57
N GLU A 35 36.81 32.85 -46.33
CA GLU A 35 37.39 32.86 -44.98
C GLU A 35 36.60 33.76 -44.03
N THR A 36 36.19 34.95 -44.48
CA THR A 36 35.37 35.85 -43.65
C THR A 36 34.02 35.22 -43.29
N VAL A 37 33.32 34.62 -44.25
CA VAL A 37 32.04 33.93 -44.02
C VAL A 37 32.23 32.74 -43.07
N PHE A 38 33.27 31.93 -43.25
CA PHE A 38 33.57 30.80 -42.36
C PHE A 38 33.88 31.27 -40.93
N SER A 39 34.62 32.37 -40.77
CA SER A 39 34.96 32.93 -39.47
C SER A 39 33.73 33.40 -38.68
N GLU A 40 32.72 33.95 -39.36
CA GLU A 40 31.44 34.34 -38.75
C GLU A 40 30.64 33.10 -38.29
N VAL A 41 30.62 32.04 -39.10
CA VAL A 41 30.01 30.77 -38.73
C VAL A 41 30.73 30.13 -37.52
N LEU A 42 32.07 30.18 -37.50
CA LEU A 42 32.87 29.69 -36.37
C LEU A 42 32.56 30.47 -35.08
N ARG A 43 32.44 31.80 -35.15
CA ARG A 43 32.04 32.64 -34.02
C ARG A 43 30.69 32.23 -33.46
N LEU A 44 29.71 32.00 -34.32
CA LEU A 44 28.38 31.54 -33.91
C LEU A 44 28.43 30.18 -33.21
N ARG A 45 29.27 29.25 -33.67
CA ARG A 45 29.44 27.94 -33.03
C ARG A 45 30.05 28.04 -31.63
N LEU A 46 31.08 28.88 -31.48
CA LEU A 46 31.77 29.09 -30.21
C LEU A 46 30.85 29.79 -29.18
N SER A 47 30.04 30.76 -29.62
CA SER A 47 29.07 31.43 -28.76
C SER A 47 27.92 30.51 -28.35
N TRP A 48 27.45 29.65 -29.25
CA TRP A 48 26.45 28.62 -28.93
C TRP A 48 26.93 27.63 -27.89
N ASN A 49 28.16 27.12 -28.03
CA ASN A 49 28.72 26.17 -27.07
C ASN A 49 28.94 26.79 -25.69
N THR A 50 29.47 28.01 -25.63
CA THR A 50 29.66 28.72 -24.35
C THR A 50 28.33 29.05 -23.67
N ALA A 51 27.31 29.47 -24.42
CA ALA A 51 25.97 29.68 -23.89
C ALA A 51 25.32 28.38 -23.39
N LYS A 52 25.49 27.26 -24.12
CA LYS A 52 24.92 25.96 -23.76
C LYS A 52 25.47 25.40 -22.44
N TYR A 53 26.78 25.54 -22.19
CA TYR A 53 27.37 25.11 -20.91
C TYR A 53 27.03 26.06 -19.75
N ALA A 54 26.99 27.37 -19.99
CA ALA A 54 26.61 28.34 -18.97
C ALA A 54 25.12 28.24 -18.55
N ASP A 55 24.25 27.79 -19.46
CA ASP A 55 22.83 27.60 -19.18
C ASP A 55 22.56 26.27 -18.46
N ASN A 56 23.20 25.17 -18.89
CA ASN A 56 23.04 23.87 -18.23
C ASN A 56 23.44 23.90 -16.74
N GLU A 57 24.55 24.56 -16.39
CA GLU A 57 24.97 24.70 -14.98
C GLU A 57 23.92 25.45 -14.15
N ARG A 58 23.33 26.51 -14.73
CA ARG A 58 22.26 27.28 -14.09
C ARG A 58 20.97 26.48 -13.95
N ILE A 59 20.61 25.69 -14.97
CA ILE A 59 19.45 24.80 -14.97
C ILE A 59 19.61 23.74 -13.89
N ASP A 60 20.77 23.08 -13.79
CA ASP A 60 21.05 22.04 -12.80
C ASP A 60 20.97 22.61 -11.36
N MET A 61 21.59 23.77 -11.13
CA MET A 61 21.48 24.48 -9.84
C MET A 61 20.05 24.91 -9.50
N ALA A 62 19.25 25.30 -10.49
CA ALA A 62 17.85 25.66 -10.30
C ALA A 62 17.00 24.43 -9.95
N LEU A 63 17.22 23.31 -10.64
CA LEU A 63 16.53 22.04 -10.39
C LEU A 63 16.83 21.50 -8.99
N GLU A 64 18.09 21.56 -8.54
CA GLU A 64 18.47 21.12 -7.19
C GLU A 64 17.73 21.92 -6.11
N LYS A 65 17.65 23.25 -6.26
CA LYS A 65 16.92 24.12 -5.32
C LYS A 65 15.44 23.80 -5.27
N VAL A 66 14.81 23.53 -6.41
CA VAL A 66 13.39 23.14 -6.49
C VAL A 66 13.17 21.78 -5.84
N ASN A 67 14.00 20.79 -6.14
CA ASN A 67 13.93 19.45 -5.55
C ASN A 67 14.09 19.49 -4.03
N ALA A 68 15.06 20.25 -3.52
CA ALA A 68 15.25 20.44 -2.08
C ALA A 68 14.03 21.11 -1.42
N ARG A 69 13.40 22.08 -2.09
CA ARG A 69 12.19 22.75 -1.60
C ARG A 69 10.99 21.80 -1.53
N ILE A 70 10.81 20.95 -2.55
CA ILE A 70 9.76 19.93 -2.57
C ILE A 70 10.00 18.88 -1.48
N ALA A 71 11.22 18.34 -1.41
CA ALA A 71 11.59 17.34 -0.40
C ALA A 71 11.35 17.85 1.04
N ARG A 72 11.78 19.09 1.33
CA ARG A 72 11.55 19.72 2.64
C ARG A 72 10.06 19.96 2.93
N SER A 73 9.25 20.17 1.91
CA SER A 73 7.80 20.31 2.05
C SER A 73 7.13 18.97 2.34
N LEU A 74 7.59 17.89 1.69
CA LEU A 74 7.08 16.53 1.91
C LEU A 74 7.48 15.96 3.28
N LEU A 75 8.67 16.27 3.77
CA LEU A 75 9.17 15.85 5.10
C LEU A 75 8.23 16.25 6.26
N LYS A 76 7.47 17.35 6.10
CA LYS A 76 6.48 17.80 7.09
C LYS A 76 5.35 16.78 7.31
N TYR A 77 5.00 16.02 6.28
CA TYR A 77 3.93 15.03 6.31
C TYR A 77 4.42 13.64 6.73
N ALA A 78 5.74 13.42 6.80
CA ALA A 78 6.31 12.13 7.14
C ALA A 78 5.83 11.60 8.50
N ALA A 79 5.72 12.48 9.51
CA ALA A 79 5.23 12.10 10.84
C ALA A 79 3.77 11.64 10.82
N VAL A 80 2.90 12.29 10.02
CA VAL A 80 1.47 11.90 9.90
C VAL A 80 1.35 10.54 9.23
N ILE A 81 2.12 10.30 8.16
CA ILE A 81 2.14 9.01 7.46
C ILE A 81 2.61 7.90 8.40
N LEU A 82 3.69 8.13 9.14
CA LEU A 82 4.20 7.17 10.13
C LEU A 82 3.17 6.86 11.22
N LEU A 83 2.45 7.87 11.71
CA LEU A 83 1.37 7.68 12.67
C LEU A 83 0.22 6.86 12.09
N LEU A 84 -0.20 7.14 10.85
CA LEU A 84 -1.26 6.37 10.18
C LEU A 84 -0.86 4.91 9.96
N VAL A 85 0.38 4.68 9.52
CA VAL A 85 0.92 3.32 9.33
C VAL A 85 1.02 2.60 10.67
N SER A 86 1.52 3.26 11.72
CA SER A 86 1.59 2.70 13.07
C SER A 86 0.20 2.37 13.60
N PHE A 87 -0.76 3.28 13.46
CA PHE A 87 -2.14 3.07 13.92
C PHE A 87 -2.83 1.95 13.13
N SER A 88 -2.62 1.89 11.82
CA SER A 88 -3.12 0.82 10.97
C SER A 88 -2.54 -0.55 11.36
N ALA A 89 -1.23 -0.63 11.62
CA ALA A 89 -0.57 -1.87 12.05
C ALA A 89 -1.08 -2.37 13.41
N VAL A 90 -1.28 -1.46 14.36
CA VAL A 90 -1.87 -1.80 15.66
C VAL A 90 -3.33 -2.20 15.49
N GLY A 91 -4.13 -1.43 14.75
CA GLY A 91 -5.52 -1.73 14.44
C GLY A 91 -5.71 -3.10 13.80
N TRP A 92 -4.83 -3.49 12.87
CA TRP A 92 -4.87 -4.82 12.23
C TRP A 92 -4.75 -5.97 13.23
N ASN A 93 -4.04 -5.76 14.35
CA ASN A 93 -3.95 -6.76 15.42
C ASN A 93 -5.19 -6.79 16.32
N TYR A 94 -5.87 -5.67 16.51
CA TYR A 94 -7.10 -5.58 17.31
C TYR A 94 -8.34 -6.05 16.56
N PHE A 95 -8.43 -5.84 15.24
CA PHE A 95 -9.61 -6.17 14.43
C PHE A 95 -9.58 -7.58 13.83
N LYS A 96 -8.81 -8.52 14.39
CA LYS A 96 -8.83 -9.91 13.93
C LYS A 96 -10.21 -10.52 14.24
N PRO A 97 -10.97 -11.00 13.23
CA PRO A 97 -12.25 -11.66 13.49
C PRO A 97 -12.01 -12.93 14.31
N GLU A 98 -12.77 -13.10 15.40
CA GLU A 98 -12.74 -14.35 16.16
C GLU A 98 -13.27 -15.49 15.28
N THR A 99 -12.46 -16.54 15.13
CA THR A 99 -12.87 -17.74 14.40
C THR A 99 -13.64 -18.66 15.34
N TYR A 100 -14.84 -19.08 14.94
CA TYR A 100 -15.71 -19.93 15.75
C TYR A 100 -15.83 -21.34 15.15
N MET A 101 -15.78 -22.34 16.03
CA MET A 101 -16.16 -23.72 15.77
C MET A 101 -17.62 -23.91 16.17
N THR A 102 -18.44 -24.49 15.29
CA THR A 102 -19.86 -24.78 15.56
C THR A 102 -20.06 -26.29 15.63
N ILE A 103 -20.65 -26.75 16.73
CA ILE A 103 -21.05 -28.15 16.94
C ILE A 103 -22.58 -28.16 17.00
N ALA A 104 -23.22 -28.76 16.00
CA ALA A 104 -24.66 -28.93 15.94
C ALA A 104 -25.01 -30.42 16.03
N LEU A 105 -25.99 -30.76 16.86
CA LEU A 105 -26.51 -32.12 16.99
C LEU A 105 -27.89 -32.25 16.35
N GLY A 106 -28.10 -33.35 15.63
CA GLY A 106 -29.39 -33.68 15.04
C GLY A 106 -30.41 -34.14 16.09
N ASP A 107 -31.68 -34.22 15.68
CA ASP A 107 -32.80 -34.62 16.53
C ASP A 107 -32.74 -36.09 16.97
N SER A 108 -32.05 -36.93 16.20
CA SER A 108 -31.82 -38.36 16.48
C SER A 108 -30.57 -38.63 17.33
N GLU A 109 -29.76 -37.60 17.63
CA GLU A 109 -28.57 -37.74 18.45
C GLU A 109 -28.93 -37.53 19.93
N GLY A 110 -28.57 -38.49 20.79
CA GLY A 110 -28.89 -38.44 22.22
C GLY A 110 -28.13 -37.36 22.99
N VAL A 111 -27.10 -37.76 23.74
CA VAL A 111 -26.22 -36.82 24.45
C VAL A 111 -24.80 -37.04 23.96
N LYS A 112 -24.14 -35.96 23.51
CA LYS A 112 -22.75 -35.99 23.05
C LYS A 112 -21.84 -35.34 24.08
N LYS A 113 -20.76 -36.05 24.44
CA LYS A 113 -19.67 -35.51 25.26
C LYS A 113 -18.65 -34.83 24.35
N VAL A 114 -18.37 -33.57 24.62
CA VAL A 114 -17.34 -32.75 23.94
C VAL A 114 -16.30 -32.34 24.98
N THR A 115 -15.03 -32.60 24.67
CA THR A 115 -13.90 -32.12 25.50
C THR A 115 -13.31 -30.90 24.80
N LEU A 116 -13.15 -29.81 25.54
CA LEU A 116 -12.57 -28.57 25.03
C LEU A 116 -11.06 -28.55 25.25
N ASP A 117 -10.38 -27.68 24.50
CA ASP A 117 -8.92 -27.54 24.57
C ASP A 117 -8.40 -27.12 25.95
N ASP A 118 -9.27 -26.54 26.79
CA ASP A 118 -8.95 -26.17 28.18
C ASP A 118 -9.19 -27.30 29.20
N GLY A 119 -9.57 -28.49 28.73
CA GLY A 119 -9.88 -29.66 29.56
C GLY A 119 -11.30 -29.65 30.15
N SER A 120 -12.13 -28.65 29.85
CA SER A 120 -13.53 -28.65 30.27
C SER A 120 -14.36 -29.64 29.47
N ILE A 121 -15.41 -30.18 30.09
CA ILE A 121 -16.29 -31.16 29.50
C ILE A 121 -17.67 -30.55 29.31
N VAL A 122 -18.23 -30.72 28.12
CA VAL A 122 -19.60 -30.28 27.80
C VAL A 122 -20.40 -31.48 27.31
N TRP A 123 -21.57 -31.67 27.93
CA TRP A 123 -22.55 -32.65 27.49
C TRP A 123 -23.66 -31.89 26.77
N LEU A 124 -23.75 -32.08 25.46
CA LEU A 124 -24.70 -31.41 24.60
C LEU A 124 -25.83 -32.37 24.25
N ARG A 125 -27.09 -31.94 24.42
CA ARG A 125 -28.27 -32.74 24.09
C ARG A 125 -28.59 -32.61 22.59
N GLY A 126 -29.26 -33.62 22.02
CA GLY A 126 -29.86 -33.55 20.69
C GLY A 126 -30.67 -32.28 20.45
N ASN A 127 -30.73 -31.84 19.20
CA ASN A 127 -31.33 -30.56 18.79
C ASN A 127 -30.70 -29.32 19.48
N SER A 128 -29.41 -29.40 19.81
CA SER A 128 -28.67 -28.28 20.38
C SER A 128 -27.46 -27.89 19.52
N VAL A 129 -27.12 -26.60 19.54
CA VAL A 129 -26.03 -25.99 18.78
C VAL A 129 -25.13 -25.22 19.73
N LEU A 130 -23.85 -25.58 19.76
CA LEU A 130 -22.82 -24.94 20.56
C LEU A 130 -21.79 -24.27 19.64
N LYS A 131 -21.56 -22.97 19.82
CA LYS A 131 -20.53 -22.19 19.13
C LYS A 131 -19.44 -21.79 20.11
N ILE A 132 -18.21 -22.13 19.79
CA ILE A 132 -17.03 -21.95 20.64
C ILE A 132 -15.95 -21.25 19.82
N PRO A 133 -15.27 -20.21 20.33
CA PRO A 133 -14.11 -19.64 19.65
C PRO A 133 -12.97 -20.67 19.58
N GLN A 134 -12.20 -20.68 18.48
CA GLN A 134 -11.08 -21.59 18.28
C GLN A 134 -9.94 -21.39 19.31
N SER A 135 -9.85 -20.19 19.88
CA SER A 135 -8.94 -19.87 20.97
C SER A 135 -9.67 -19.04 22.01
N PHE A 136 -9.65 -19.45 23.27
CA PHE A 136 -10.16 -18.63 24.35
C PHE A 136 -9.24 -17.44 24.60
N SER A 137 -9.81 -16.25 24.73
CA SER A 137 -9.05 -15.08 25.20
C SER A 137 -8.58 -15.32 26.63
N ALA A 138 -7.41 -14.79 27.00
CA ALA A 138 -6.85 -14.93 28.34
C ALA A 138 -7.77 -14.39 29.47
N VAL A 139 -8.74 -13.54 29.12
CA VAL A 139 -9.57 -12.79 30.08
C VAL A 139 -10.97 -13.39 30.25
N ASN A 140 -11.62 -13.87 29.19
CA ASN A 140 -13.00 -14.36 29.26
C ASN A 140 -13.22 -15.54 28.33
N ARG A 141 -13.97 -16.54 28.80
CA ARG A 141 -14.51 -17.62 27.98
C ARG A 141 -15.97 -17.33 27.65
N THR A 142 -16.23 -17.00 26.38
CA THR A 142 -17.60 -16.77 25.88
C THR A 142 -17.97 -17.92 24.94
N VAL A 143 -19.09 -18.57 25.21
CA VAL A 143 -19.68 -19.60 24.36
C VAL A 143 -21.12 -19.24 24.07
N SER A 144 -21.61 -19.61 22.88
CA SER A 144 -23.01 -19.42 22.50
C SER A 144 -23.68 -20.77 22.36
N LEU A 145 -24.72 -20.99 23.16
CA LEU A 145 -25.51 -22.22 23.17
C LEU A 145 -26.94 -21.92 22.73
N GLN A 146 -27.48 -22.81 21.90
CA GLN A 146 -28.90 -22.90 21.58
C GLN A 146 -29.36 -24.33 21.87
N GLY A 147 -30.34 -24.52 22.74
CA GLY A 147 -30.78 -25.84 23.20
C GLY A 147 -30.34 -26.13 24.64
N GLU A 148 -30.01 -27.38 24.95
CA GLU A 148 -29.66 -27.83 26.30
C GLU A 148 -28.24 -28.41 26.34
N ALA A 149 -27.44 -27.93 27.30
CA ALA A 149 -26.13 -28.48 27.59
C ALA A 149 -25.82 -28.44 29.09
N PHE A 150 -24.94 -29.33 29.53
CA PHE A 150 -24.34 -29.32 30.85
C PHE A 150 -22.84 -29.06 30.72
N PHE A 151 -22.29 -28.21 31.59
CA PHE A 151 -20.89 -27.78 31.56
C PHE A 151 -20.18 -28.19 32.86
N ASP A 152 -19.10 -28.96 32.75
CA ASP A 152 -18.15 -29.23 33.83
C ASP A 152 -16.82 -28.52 33.50
N ILE A 153 -16.53 -27.47 34.27
CA ILE A 153 -15.48 -26.50 33.99
C ILE A 153 -14.24 -26.86 34.80
N ALA A 154 -13.10 -27.03 34.11
CA ALA A 154 -11.84 -27.35 34.76
C ALA A 154 -11.41 -26.23 35.74
N LYS A 155 -10.82 -26.60 36.89
CA LYS A 155 -10.46 -25.67 37.99
C LYS A 155 -9.50 -24.54 37.60
N ASN A 156 -8.74 -24.69 36.52
CA ASN A 156 -7.79 -23.69 36.02
C ASN A 156 -8.32 -22.91 34.81
N ALA A 157 -9.60 -23.06 34.47
CA ALA A 157 -10.23 -22.30 33.40
C ALA A 157 -10.60 -20.89 33.89
N SER A 158 -10.41 -19.89 33.01
CA SER A 158 -10.91 -18.53 33.24
C SER A 158 -12.44 -18.52 33.42
N PRO A 159 -13.01 -17.50 34.09
CA PRO A 159 -14.45 -17.48 34.36
C PRO A 159 -15.27 -17.58 33.07
N CYS A 160 -16.15 -18.59 32.99
CA CYS A 160 -17.06 -18.78 31.86
C CYS A 160 -18.23 -17.79 31.96
N LYS A 161 -18.45 -16.99 30.91
CA LYS A 161 -19.62 -16.12 30.77
C LYS A 161 -20.54 -16.71 29.70
N GLU A 162 -21.62 -17.34 30.12
CA GLU A 162 -22.66 -17.82 29.23
C GLU A 162 -23.59 -16.66 28.85
N LYS A 163 -23.84 -16.46 27.55
CA LYS A 163 -24.66 -15.34 27.05
C LYS A 163 -26.17 -15.62 27.05
N HIS A 164 -26.58 -16.84 27.37
CA HIS A 164 -27.98 -17.22 27.53
C HIS A 164 -28.18 -17.92 28.88
N SER A 165 -28.88 -17.23 29.77
CA SER A 165 -29.25 -17.69 31.11
C SER A 165 -30.04 -19.00 31.06
N LEU A 166 -29.50 -20.08 31.61
CA LEU A 166 -30.28 -21.23 32.02
C LEU A 166 -31.14 -20.84 33.24
N THR A 167 -32.34 -20.33 32.98
CA THR A 167 -33.38 -20.33 34.00
C THR A 167 -34.15 -21.63 33.87
N SER A 168 -33.88 -22.57 34.78
CA SER A 168 -34.83 -23.64 35.12
C SER A 168 -36.08 -23.00 35.70
N GLN A 169 -36.99 -22.55 34.83
CA GLN A 169 -38.39 -22.32 35.15
C GLN A 169 -39.17 -22.23 33.83
N ARG A 170 -39.97 -23.27 33.61
CA ARG A 170 -41.08 -23.39 32.67
C ARG A 170 -41.68 -22.02 32.32
N MET A 171 -41.42 -21.48 31.14
CA MET A 171 -42.08 -20.27 30.65
C MET A 171 -42.46 -20.41 29.18
N LEU A 172 -43.78 -20.58 28.96
CA LEU A 172 -44.45 -20.37 27.68
C LEU A 172 -44.27 -18.90 27.26
N ILE A 173 -43.81 -18.63 26.05
CA ILE A 173 -43.78 -17.27 25.50
C ILE A 173 -44.54 -17.24 24.17
N HIS A 174 -45.72 -16.61 24.23
CA HIS A 174 -46.42 -16.03 23.10
C HIS A 174 -45.62 -14.81 22.59
N TYR A 175 -45.40 -14.73 21.28
CA TYR A 175 -44.78 -13.57 20.62
C TYR A 175 -45.74 -12.37 20.61
N LEU A 176 -45.26 -11.19 21.04
CA LEU A 176 -45.77 -9.91 20.55
C LEU A 176 -44.59 -8.95 20.34
N SER A 177 -44.23 -8.73 19.08
CA SER A 177 -43.21 -7.80 18.64
C SER A 177 -43.82 -6.40 18.46
N LEU A 178 -43.36 -5.41 19.23
CA LEU A 178 -43.53 -4.00 18.90
C LEU A 178 -42.18 -3.42 18.48
N LEU A 179 -42.10 -3.05 17.20
CA LEU A 179 -41.04 -2.20 16.62
C LEU A 179 -41.16 -0.78 17.21
N PRO A 180 -40.05 -0.10 17.55
CA PRO A 180 -40.02 1.35 17.60
C PRO A 180 -39.59 1.91 16.24
N ILE A 181 -40.37 2.90 15.81
CA ILE A 181 -40.11 3.85 14.74
C ILE A 181 -38.96 4.77 15.19
N MET A 182 -38.00 5.02 14.30
CA MET A 182 -37.49 6.34 13.90
C MET A 182 -36.39 6.19 12.85
#